data_AF-A0ABD3GBC5-F1
#
_entry.id   AF-A0ABD3GBC5-F1
#
_cell.length_a   1.000
_cell.length_b   1.000
_cell.length_c   1.000
_cell.angle_alpha   90.00
_cell.angle_beta   90.00
_cell.angle_gamma   90.00
#
_symmetry.space_group_name_H-M   'P 1'
#
loop_
_entity.id
_entity.type
_entity.pdbx_description
1 polymer ?
#
loop_
_entity_poly.entity_id
_entity_poly.type
_entity_poly.pdbx_seq_one_letter_code
_entity_poly.pdbx_strand_id
1 'polypeptide(L)'
;MYVVQLYGKFQIVSNSPEAAKHFLVTHHKSFKHGDRPSGTRISDPEANFTDPDNNLKVRKLLKTPLGPENIHQCISVDDTLASSVISSWKDGETVNTHHEMGLVGHKRVYAFEEEKLESMRASLSEYNNCMSSIIFSNENNGLTDAQVSSLMLTLIHAGYRTTATMLVWVFKFLSENPQVLSTLKKEHDAIKAKEARAKLTWADVKQMQYTQRVNGLFFIRSGSLDRKLKT
;
A
#
# COMPACT_ATOMS: atom_id res chain seq x y z
N MET A 1 16.02 -13.56 -21.57
CA MET A 1 15.69 -12.18 -22.01
C MET A 1 15.02 -12.29 -23.37
N TYR A 2 13.89 -11.62 -23.57
CA TYR A 2 13.09 -11.70 -24.79
C TYR A 2 12.81 -10.29 -25.30
N VAL A 3 12.73 -10.13 -26.62
CA VAL A 3 12.33 -8.87 -27.25
C VAL A 3 10.89 -9.03 -27.73
N VAL A 4 10.02 -8.11 -27.33
CA VAL A 4 8.60 -8.07 -27.73
C VAL A 4 8.26 -6.70 -28.29
N GLN A 5 7.33 -6.63 -29.24
CA GLN A 5 6.81 -5.36 -29.73
C GLN A 5 5.46 -5.09 -29.08
N LEU A 6 5.38 -4.01 -28.30
CA LEU A 6 4.17 -3.60 -27.60
C LEU A 6 3.94 -2.10 -27.83
N TYR A 7 2.73 -1.72 -28.22
CA TYR A 7 2.36 -0.33 -28.53
C TYR A 7 3.30 0.33 -29.55
N GLY A 8 3.72 -0.42 -30.58
CA GLY A 8 4.62 0.06 -31.62
C GLY A 8 6.08 0.27 -31.17
N LYS A 9 6.43 -0.06 -29.93
CA LYS A 9 7.80 0.04 -29.40
C LYS A 9 8.36 -1.34 -29.08
N PHE A 10 9.65 -1.54 -29.37
CA PHE A 10 10.37 -2.72 -28.89
C PHE A 10 10.61 -2.61 -27.39
N GLN A 11 10.33 -3.68 -26.68
CA GLN A 11 10.54 -3.81 -25.25
C GLN A 11 11.40 -5.05 -24.99
N ILE A 12 12.34 -4.91 -24.05
CA ILE A 12 13.18 -6.01 -23.60
C ILE A 12 12.62 -6.51 -22.26
N VAL A 13 12.25 -7.79 -22.21
CA VAL A 13 11.69 -8.43 -21.02
C VAL A 13 12.68 -9.45 -20.46
N SER A 14 13.00 -9.34 -19.17
CA SER A 14 13.80 -10.32 -18.47
C SER A 14 13.28 -10.53 -17.05
N ASN A 15 13.36 -11.77 -16.58
CA ASN A 15 13.04 -12.18 -15.22
C ASN A 15 14.26 -12.76 -14.47
N SER A 16 15.46 -12.65 -15.06
CA SER A 16 16.67 -13.19 -14.42
C SER A 16 17.22 -12.24 -13.36
N PRO A 17 17.73 -12.76 -12.23
CA PRO A 17 18.37 -11.93 -11.19
C PRO A 17 19.53 -11.08 -11.72
N GLU A 18 20.29 -11.61 -12.68
CA GLU A 18 21.43 -10.93 -13.29
C GLU A 18 20.97 -9.72 -14.10
N ALA A 19 19.87 -9.85 -14.84
CA ALA A 19 19.27 -8.75 -15.58
C ALA A 19 18.67 -7.70 -14.62
N ALA A 20 17.98 -8.13 -13.55
CA ALA A 20 17.48 -7.22 -12.53
C ALA A 20 18.62 -6.42 -11.88
N LYS A 21 19.72 -7.08 -11.51
CA LYS A 21 20.93 -6.40 -11.00
C LYS A 21 21.52 -5.44 -12.03
N HIS A 22 21.64 -5.87 -13.28
CA HIS A 22 22.19 -5.03 -14.35
C HIS A 22 21.37 -3.74 -14.55
N PHE A 23 20.04 -3.86 -14.65
CA PHE A 23 19.16 -2.72 -14.93
C PHE A 23 18.87 -1.84 -13.72
N LEU A 24 18.69 -2.43 -12.53
CA LEU A 24 18.22 -1.70 -11.35
C LEU A 24 19.35 -1.28 -10.40
N VAL A 25 20.54 -1.86 -10.53
CA VAL A 25 21.67 -1.61 -9.61
C VAL A 25 22.91 -1.13 -10.35
N THR A 26 23.41 -1.89 -11.33
CA THR A 26 24.71 -1.58 -11.95
C THR A 26 24.62 -0.42 -12.94
N HIS A 27 23.61 -0.43 -13.81
CA HIS A 27 23.47 0.55 -14.90
C HIS A 27 22.19 1.40 -14.76
N HIS A 28 21.64 1.53 -13.55
CA HIS A 28 20.35 2.19 -13.34
C HIS A 28 20.28 3.63 -13.87
N LYS A 29 21.41 4.34 -13.93
CA LYS A 29 21.51 5.72 -14.46
C LYS A 29 21.33 5.79 -15.98
N SER A 30 21.51 4.69 -16.69
CA SER A 30 21.30 4.61 -18.14
C SER A 30 19.84 4.40 -18.53
N PHE A 31 18.95 4.22 -17.54
CA PHE A 31 17.53 3.96 -17.75
C PHE A 31 16.70 5.03 -17.03
N LYS A 32 15.58 5.42 -17.66
CA LYS A 32 14.55 6.25 -17.04
C LYS A 32 13.26 5.47 -16.92
N HIS A 33 12.38 5.91 -16.03
CA HIS A 33 11.04 5.33 -15.94
C HIS A 33 10.32 5.52 -17.29
N GLY A 34 9.69 4.46 -17.79
CA GLY A 34 8.95 4.52 -19.04
C GLY A 34 7.61 5.24 -18.86
N ASP A 35 7.30 6.16 -19.77
CA ASP A 35 6.01 6.84 -19.81
C ASP A 35 4.92 5.86 -20.25
N ARG A 36 3.93 5.65 -19.39
CA ARG A 36 2.71 4.90 -19.75
C ARG A 36 1.56 5.88 -19.93
N PRO A 37 0.87 5.91 -21.09
CA PRO A 37 -0.28 6.78 -21.33
C PRO A 37 -1.41 6.65 -20.31
N SER A 38 -1.50 5.53 -19.60
CA SER A 38 -2.50 5.30 -18.55
C SER A 38 -2.16 5.95 -17.20
N GLY A 39 -0.87 6.22 -16.92
CA GLY A 39 -0.43 6.79 -15.64
C GLY A 39 -0.82 8.25 -15.48
N THR A 40 -0.80 9.00 -16.58
CA THR A 40 -1.17 10.43 -16.64
C THR A 40 -2.68 10.69 -16.52
N ARG A 41 -3.51 9.65 -16.38
CA ARG A 41 -4.96 9.79 -16.15
C ARG A 41 -5.35 9.88 -14.68
N ILE A 42 -4.46 9.48 -13.77
CA ILE A 42 -4.74 9.40 -12.32
C ILE A 42 -4.15 10.60 -11.59
N SER A 43 -3.05 11.16 -12.10
CA SER A 43 -2.34 12.29 -11.53
C SER A 43 -2.38 13.48 -12.48
N ASP A 44 -2.31 14.69 -11.93
CA ASP A 44 -2.12 15.91 -12.71
C ASP A 44 -0.88 15.74 -13.63
N PRO A 45 -0.99 16.00 -14.95
CA PRO A 45 0.16 15.97 -15.85
C PRO A 45 1.35 16.82 -15.38
N GLU A 46 1.09 17.92 -14.67
CA GLU A 46 2.13 18.80 -14.10
C GLU A 46 2.81 18.23 -12.85
N ALA A 47 2.20 17.23 -12.20
CA ALA A 47 2.81 16.59 -11.03
C ALA A 47 3.98 15.67 -11.42
N ASN A 48 3.97 15.12 -12.65
CA ASN A 48 5.00 14.30 -13.29
C ASN A 48 6.02 13.65 -12.33
N PHE A 49 5.54 12.76 -11.44
CA PHE A 49 6.37 12.10 -10.42
C PHE A 49 7.39 11.11 -10.99
N THR A 50 7.36 10.91 -12.31
CA THR A 50 8.30 10.08 -13.07
C THR A 50 9.54 10.84 -13.54
N ASP A 51 9.52 12.17 -13.52
CA ASP A 51 10.72 12.98 -13.74
C ASP A 51 11.75 12.72 -12.62
N PRO A 52 13.05 12.52 -12.93
CA PRO A 52 14.06 12.17 -11.93
C PRO A 52 14.19 13.17 -10.78
N ASP A 53 14.14 14.47 -11.06
CA ASP A 53 14.34 15.52 -10.05
C ASP A 53 13.11 15.67 -9.17
N ASN A 54 11.92 15.64 -9.78
CA ASN A 54 10.65 15.61 -9.04
C ASN A 54 10.52 14.33 -8.20
N ASN A 55 10.96 13.17 -8.71
CA ASN A 55 10.90 11.90 -7.98
C ASN A 55 11.76 11.94 -6.71
N LEU A 56 12.96 12.51 -6.78
CA LEU A 56 13.82 12.67 -5.61
C LEU A 56 13.21 13.63 -4.59
N LYS A 57 12.60 14.74 -5.05
CA LYS A 57 11.87 15.67 -4.18
C LYS A 57 10.72 14.96 -3.47
N VAL A 58 9.84 14.29 -4.21
CA VAL A 58 8.70 13.54 -3.65
C VAL A 58 9.15 12.45 -2.68
N ARG A 59 10.19 11.67 -3.02
CA ARG A 59 10.74 10.66 -2.11
C ARG A 59 11.23 11.25 -0.80
N LYS A 60 11.87 12.43 -0.84
CA LYS A 60 12.30 13.14 0.38
C LYS A 60 11.09 13.57 1.21
N LEU A 61 10.04 14.09 0.57
CA LEU A 61 8.82 14.53 1.23
C LEU A 61 8.08 13.38 1.91
N LEU A 62 8.04 12.21 1.29
CA LEU A 62 7.34 11.05 1.84
C LEU A 62 8.09 10.36 2.99
N LYS A 63 9.34 10.73 3.29
CA LYS A 63 10.12 10.10 4.37
C LYS A 63 9.46 10.25 5.74
N THR A 64 8.97 11.45 6.05
CA THR A 64 8.33 11.73 7.34
C THR A 64 6.93 11.11 7.39
N PRO A 65 6.01 11.38 6.45
CA PRO A 65 4.70 10.73 6.36
C PRO A 65 4.73 9.20 6.48
N LEU A 66 5.67 8.56 5.80
CA LEU A 66 5.84 7.10 5.79
C LEU A 66 6.93 6.64 6.76
N GLY A 67 7.28 7.48 7.73
CA GLY A 67 8.22 7.18 8.80
C GLY A 67 7.59 6.27 9.85
N PRO A 68 8.41 5.58 10.67
CA PRO A 68 7.94 4.63 11.68
C PRO A 68 6.88 5.21 12.63
N GLU A 69 7.10 6.43 13.13
CA GLU A 69 6.21 7.08 14.10
C GLU A 69 4.80 7.26 13.54
N ASN A 70 4.69 7.76 12.31
CA ASN A 70 3.42 7.95 11.62
C ASN A 70 2.76 6.62 11.25
N ILE A 71 3.54 5.61 10.86
CA ILE A 71 3.03 4.26 10.60
C ILE A 71 2.43 3.65 11.87
N HIS A 72 3.06 3.85 13.03
CA HIS A 72 2.53 3.31 14.29
C HIS A 72 1.18 3.92 14.66
N GLN A 73 0.96 5.20 14.35
CA GLN A 73 -0.31 5.88 14.59
C GLN A 73 -1.43 5.32 13.70
N CYS A 74 -1.11 4.89 12.48
CA CYS A 74 -2.06 4.28 11.55
C CYS A 74 -2.64 2.95 12.08
N ILE A 75 -1.92 2.21 12.93
CA ILE A 75 -2.35 0.88 13.40
C ILE A 75 -3.74 0.94 14.04
N SER A 76 -3.97 1.92 14.91
CA SER A 76 -5.25 2.06 15.61
C SER A 76 -6.40 2.46 14.67
N VAL A 77 -6.10 3.23 13.62
CA VAL A 77 -7.06 3.65 12.60
C VAL A 77 -7.43 2.46 11.71
N ASP A 78 -6.44 1.69 11.27
CA ASP A 78 -6.62 0.52 10.42
C ASP A 78 -7.36 -0.60 11.17
N ASP A 79 -7.07 -0.81 12.46
CA ASP A 79 -7.77 -1.77 13.32
C ASP A 79 -9.26 -1.41 13.49
N THR A 80 -9.53 -0.11 13.71
CA THR A 80 -10.91 0.41 13.81
C THR A 80 -11.66 0.24 12.49
N LEU A 81 -11.01 0.56 11.37
CA LEU A 81 -11.60 0.40 10.03
C LEU A 81 -11.86 -1.07 9.70
N ALA A 82 -10.90 -1.95 9.95
CA ALA A 82 -11.03 -3.38 9.72
C ALA A 82 -12.18 -3.95 10.54
N SER A 83 -12.28 -3.59 11.82
CA SER A 83 -13.38 -3.99 12.71
C SER A 83 -14.73 -3.50 12.18
N SER A 84 -14.81 -2.26 11.70
CA SER A 84 -16.03 -1.71 11.10
C SER A 84 -16.45 -2.49 9.85
N VAL A 85 -15.51 -2.79 8.94
CA VAL A 85 -15.81 -3.58 7.72
C VAL A 85 -16.28 -4.98 8.10
N ILE A 86 -15.53 -5.68 8.97
CA ILE A 86 -15.86 -7.06 9.38
C ILE A 86 -17.21 -7.11 10.10
N SER A 87 -17.56 -6.10 10.90
CA SER A 87 -18.85 -6.04 11.60
C SER A 87 -20.06 -5.95 10.66
N SER A 88 -19.85 -5.56 9.40
CA SER A 88 -20.91 -5.53 8.40
C SER A 88 -21.18 -6.89 7.74
N TRP A 89 -20.26 -7.85 7.89
CA TRP A 89 -20.36 -9.18 7.28
C TRP A 89 -21.18 -10.13 8.15
N LYS A 90 -21.97 -11.00 7.50
CA LYS A 90 -22.81 -11.99 8.20
C LYS A 90 -22.24 -13.39 8.14
N ASP A 91 -22.46 -14.18 9.19
CA ASP A 91 -22.07 -15.59 9.21
C ASP A 91 -22.75 -16.37 8.09
N GLY A 92 -21.94 -17.13 7.33
CA GLY A 92 -22.40 -17.92 6.17
C GLY A 92 -22.54 -17.13 4.86
N GLU A 93 -22.31 -15.82 4.88
CA GLU A 93 -22.34 -14.99 3.68
C GLU A 93 -21.10 -15.23 2.79
N THR A 94 -21.31 -15.22 1.47
CA THR A 94 -20.21 -15.19 0.50
C THR A 94 -19.82 -13.76 0.21
N VAL A 95 -18.62 -13.36 0.64
CA VAL A 95 -18.11 -12.00 0.47
C VAL A 95 -17.08 -11.94 -0.65
N ASN A 96 -17.24 -10.99 -1.57
CA ASN A 96 -16.19 -10.65 -2.53
C ASN A 96 -15.22 -9.66 -1.87
N THR A 97 -14.15 -10.20 -1.29
CA THR A 97 -13.17 -9.42 -0.54
C THR A 97 -12.43 -8.38 -1.39
N HIS A 98 -12.30 -8.59 -2.70
CA HIS A 98 -11.74 -7.58 -3.60
C HIS A 98 -12.68 -6.36 -3.72
N HIS A 99 -13.98 -6.62 -3.86
CA HIS A 99 -14.99 -5.57 -3.94
C HIS A 99 -15.08 -4.78 -2.64
N GLU A 100 -15.12 -5.46 -1.49
CA GLU A 100 -15.15 -4.83 -0.16
C GLU A 100 -13.97 -3.87 0.04
N MET A 101 -12.75 -4.32 -0.30
CA MET A 101 -11.55 -3.46 -0.21
C MET A 101 -11.57 -2.34 -1.26
N GLY A 102 -12.17 -2.59 -2.42
CA GLY A 102 -12.44 -1.56 -3.43
C GLY A 102 -13.34 -0.46 -2.87
N LEU A 103 -14.43 -0.80 -2.17
CA LEU A 103 -15.35 0.17 -1.58
C LEU A 103 -14.64 1.08 -0.56
N VAL A 104 -13.75 0.53 0.27
CA VAL A 104 -12.95 1.33 1.22
C VAL A 104 -12.04 2.31 0.47
N GLY A 105 -11.35 1.85 -0.56
CA GLY A 105 -10.48 2.69 -1.39
C GLY A 105 -11.26 3.78 -2.13
N HIS A 106 -12.36 3.41 -2.79
CA HIS A 106 -13.21 4.33 -3.53
C HIS A 106 -13.84 5.39 -2.62
N LYS A 107 -14.39 5.01 -1.46
CA LYS A 107 -14.92 5.99 -0.50
C LYS A 107 -13.88 7.02 -0.07
N ARG A 108 -12.63 6.58 0.15
CA ARG A 108 -11.52 7.49 0.49
C ARG A 108 -11.11 8.40 -0.67
N VAL A 109 -11.14 7.90 -1.91
CA VAL A 109 -10.89 8.71 -3.11
C VAL A 109 -12.00 9.74 -3.30
N TYR A 110 -13.27 9.33 -3.27
CA TYR A 110 -14.40 10.25 -3.45
C TYR A 110 -14.46 11.31 -2.35
N ALA A 111 -14.28 10.91 -1.09
CA ALA A 111 -14.21 11.88 0.01
C ALA A 111 -13.08 12.89 -0.20
N PHE A 112 -11.92 12.44 -0.70
CA PHE A 112 -10.80 13.33 -1.01
C PHE A 112 -11.08 14.26 -2.19
N GLU A 113 -11.78 13.80 -3.23
CA GLU A 113 -12.14 14.61 -4.40
C GLU A 113 -13.25 15.63 -4.08
N GLU A 114 -14.19 15.28 -3.21
CA GLU A 114 -15.29 16.16 -2.78
C GLU A 114 -14.84 17.20 -1.73
N GLU A 115 -13.90 16.84 -0.85
CA GLU A 115 -13.38 17.75 0.16
C GLU A 115 -12.35 18.71 -0.45
N LYS A 116 -12.62 20.03 -0.36
CA LYS A 116 -11.64 21.04 -0.79
C LYS A 116 -10.38 20.96 0.09
N LEU A 117 -9.20 21.12 -0.52
CA LEU A 117 -7.91 21.08 0.18
C LEU A 117 -7.87 22.02 1.42
N GLU A 118 -8.54 23.16 1.37
CA GLU A 118 -8.62 24.10 2.50
C GLU A 118 -9.45 23.53 3.68
N SER A 119 -10.55 22.85 3.38
CA SER A 119 -11.34 22.11 4.38
C SER A 119 -10.52 20.97 4.97
N MET A 120 -9.78 20.25 4.11
CA MET A 120 -8.87 19.19 4.53
C MET A 120 -7.75 19.71 5.44
N ARG A 121 -7.18 20.89 5.16
CA ARG A 121 -6.17 21.52 6.04
C ARG A 121 -6.74 21.86 7.40
N ALA A 122 -7.93 22.45 7.42
CA ALA A 122 -8.62 22.77 8.68
C ALA A 122 -8.93 21.50 9.48
N SER A 123 -9.48 20.45 8.84
CA SER A 123 -9.84 19.20 9.50
C SER A 123 -8.62 18.37 9.94
N LEU A 124 -7.54 18.36 9.14
CA LEU A 124 -6.33 17.58 9.41
C LEU A 124 -5.30 18.30 10.27
N SER A 125 -5.47 19.59 10.56
CA SER A 125 -4.67 20.30 11.57
C SER A 125 -4.79 19.67 12.97
N GLU A 126 -5.91 18.97 13.20
CA GLU A 126 -6.21 18.24 14.44
C GLU A 126 -5.66 16.80 14.44
N TYR A 127 -5.32 16.25 13.25
CA TYR A 127 -4.85 14.88 13.09
C TYR A 127 -3.34 14.84 12.83
N ASN A 128 -2.57 14.25 13.74
CA ASN A 128 -1.17 13.92 13.50
C ASN A 128 -1.10 12.55 12.81
N ASN A 129 -1.18 12.50 11.48
CA ASN A 129 -1.09 11.26 10.71
C ASN A 129 -0.26 11.45 9.44
N CYS A 130 0.00 10.36 8.71
CA CYS A 130 0.82 10.40 7.50
C CYS A 130 0.28 11.37 6.44
N MET A 131 -1.04 11.50 6.32
CA MET A 131 -1.71 12.33 5.30
C MET A 131 -1.63 13.82 5.63
N SER A 132 -1.79 14.20 6.90
CA SER A 132 -1.66 15.59 7.32
C SER A 132 -0.24 16.11 7.10
N SER A 133 0.78 15.28 7.39
CA SER A 133 2.18 15.63 7.12
C SER A 133 2.43 15.96 5.63
N ILE A 134 1.78 15.26 4.69
CA ILE A 134 1.91 15.54 3.24
C ILE A 134 1.23 16.86 2.87
N ILE A 135 0.06 17.14 3.44
CA ILE A 135 -0.71 18.35 3.13
C ILE A 135 0.00 19.62 3.62
N PHE A 136 0.56 19.57 4.83
CA PHE A 136 1.36 20.66 5.40
C PHE A 136 2.78 20.73 4.81
N SER A 137 3.16 19.80 3.93
CA SER A 137 4.45 19.85 3.22
C SER A 137 4.52 20.97 2.19
N ASN A 138 3.39 21.53 1.74
CA ASN A 138 3.34 22.66 0.79
C ASN A 138 4.17 23.85 1.32
N GLU A 139 3.89 24.29 2.55
CA GLU A 139 4.43 25.52 3.14
C GLU A 139 5.96 25.51 3.27
N ASN A 140 6.55 24.34 3.53
CA ASN A 140 7.99 24.20 3.77
C ASN A 140 8.80 23.71 2.56
N ASN A 141 8.16 23.17 1.52
CA ASN A 141 8.85 22.48 0.42
C ASN A 141 8.49 22.98 -0.98
N GLY A 142 7.61 23.98 -1.09
CA GLY A 142 7.25 24.60 -2.37
C GLY A 142 6.60 23.61 -3.33
N LEU A 143 5.57 22.90 -2.87
CA LEU A 143 4.67 22.12 -3.73
C LEU A 143 3.40 22.93 -3.97
N THR A 144 2.83 22.92 -5.17
CA THR A 144 1.52 23.55 -5.38
C THR A 144 0.41 22.71 -4.75
N ASP A 145 -0.75 23.32 -4.50
CA ASP A 145 -1.95 22.61 -4.05
C ASP A 145 -2.35 21.48 -5.00
N ALA A 146 -2.21 21.69 -6.31
CA ALA A 146 -2.43 20.65 -7.33
C ALA A 146 -1.45 19.48 -7.20
N GLN A 147 -0.17 19.75 -6.94
CA GLN A 147 0.84 18.71 -6.72
C GLN A 147 0.59 17.92 -5.44
N VAL A 148 0.20 18.58 -4.35
CA VAL A 148 -0.18 17.92 -3.10
C VAL A 148 -1.40 17.03 -3.33
N SER A 149 -2.45 17.55 -3.96
CA SER A 149 -3.66 16.78 -4.26
C SER A 149 -3.37 15.57 -5.15
N SER A 150 -2.55 15.76 -6.18
CA SER A 150 -2.15 14.68 -7.07
C SER A 150 -1.30 13.61 -6.37
N LEU A 151 -0.41 14.00 -5.45
CA LEU A 151 0.40 13.08 -4.66
C LEU A 151 -0.47 12.24 -3.72
N MET A 152 -1.42 12.90 -3.06
CA MET A 152 -2.38 12.26 -2.16
C MET A 152 -3.25 11.22 -2.88
N LEU A 153 -3.84 11.60 -4.02
CA LEU A 153 -4.63 10.69 -4.85
C LEU A 153 -3.78 9.50 -5.34
N THR A 154 -2.54 9.76 -5.74
CA THR A 154 -1.59 8.71 -6.17
C THR A 154 -1.32 7.72 -5.04
N LEU A 155 -1.08 8.19 -3.80
CA LEU A 155 -0.82 7.33 -2.64
C LEU A 155 -2.04 6.52 -2.24
N ILE A 156 -3.23 7.13 -2.20
CA ILE A 156 -4.48 6.42 -1.91
C ILE A 156 -4.70 5.32 -2.96
N HIS A 157 -4.55 5.65 -4.25
CA HIS A 157 -4.71 4.71 -5.36
C HIS A 157 -3.71 3.55 -5.29
N ALA A 158 -2.42 3.86 -5.03
CA ALA A 158 -1.36 2.86 -4.90
C ALA A 158 -1.59 1.94 -3.69
N GLY A 159 -1.97 2.51 -2.54
CA GLY A 159 -2.20 1.78 -1.30
C GLY A 159 -3.39 0.84 -1.37
N TYR A 160 -4.53 1.27 -1.89
CA TYR A 160 -5.73 0.43 -1.89
C TYR A 160 -5.62 -0.73 -2.89
N ARG A 161 -5.19 -0.51 -4.14
CA ARG A 161 -5.19 -1.57 -5.17
C ARG A 161 -4.25 -2.72 -4.82
N THR A 162 -3.06 -2.38 -4.35
CA THR A 162 -2.03 -3.35 -3.99
C THR A 162 -2.46 -4.16 -2.76
N THR A 163 -2.94 -3.49 -1.71
CA THR A 163 -3.43 -4.15 -0.49
C THR A 163 -4.67 -5.00 -0.75
N ALA A 164 -5.65 -4.52 -1.52
CA ALA A 164 -6.84 -5.29 -1.90
C ALA A 164 -6.48 -6.58 -2.63
N THR A 165 -5.56 -6.50 -3.60
CA THR A 165 -5.08 -7.67 -4.33
C THR A 165 -4.34 -8.63 -3.40
N MET A 166 -3.48 -8.12 -2.52
CA MET A 166 -2.76 -8.94 -1.54
C MET A 166 -3.70 -9.67 -0.59
N LEU A 167 -4.71 -8.99 -0.04
CA LEU A 167 -5.71 -9.58 0.86
C LEU A 167 -6.52 -10.69 0.19
N VAL A 168 -6.90 -10.53 -1.08
CA VAL A 168 -7.58 -11.59 -1.85
C VAL A 168 -6.72 -12.86 -1.89
N TRP A 169 -5.42 -12.72 -2.18
CA TRP A 169 -4.51 -13.88 -2.20
C TRP A 169 -4.30 -14.49 -0.82
N VAL A 170 -4.19 -13.66 0.22
CA VAL A 170 -4.11 -14.13 1.61
C VAL A 170 -5.36 -14.92 1.97
N PHE A 171 -6.56 -14.41 1.73
CA PHE A 171 -7.81 -15.10 2.05
C PHE A 171 -7.97 -16.40 1.28
N LYS A 172 -7.69 -16.39 -0.03
CA LYS A 172 -7.68 -17.61 -0.85
C LYS A 172 -6.72 -18.65 -0.25
N PHE A 173 -5.50 -18.25 0.03
CA PHE A 173 -4.49 -19.14 0.57
C PHE A 173 -4.89 -19.71 1.95
N LEU A 174 -5.43 -18.89 2.84
CA LEU A 174 -5.90 -19.33 4.16
C LEU A 174 -7.08 -20.29 4.06
N SER A 175 -7.98 -20.08 3.09
CA SER A 175 -9.11 -21.00 2.85
C SER A 175 -8.66 -22.39 2.40
N GLU A 176 -7.53 -22.48 1.71
CA GLU A 176 -6.95 -23.73 1.21
C GLU A 176 -5.95 -24.37 2.21
N ASN A 177 -5.57 -23.65 3.27
CA ASN A 177 -4.56 -24.08 4.25
C ASN A 177 -5.05 -23.88 5.70
N PRO A 178 -6.03 -24.68 6.19
CA PRO A 178 -6.58 -24.54 7.53
C PRO A 178 -5.55 -24.62 8.67
N GLN A 179 -4.47 -25.37 8.47
CA GLN A 179 -3.35 -25.47 9.42
C GLN A 179 -2.60 -24.14 9.60
N VAL A 180 -2.48 -23.35 8.53
CA VAL A 180 -1.86 -22.02 8.59
C VAL A 180 -2.79 -21.06 9.31
N LEU A 181 -4.09 -21.12 9.02
CA LEU A 181 -5.10 -20.33 9.73
C LEU A 181 -5.13 -20.65 11.23
N SER A 182 -5.06 -21.94 11.61
CA SER A 182 -4.98 -22.35 13.02
C SER A 182 -3.75 -21.78 13.71
N THR A 183 -2.60 -21.76 13.03
CA THR A 183 -1.36 -21.20 13.57
C THR A 183 -1.43 -19.69 13.73
N LEU A 184 -2.01 -18.97 12.76
CA LEU A 184 -2.26 -17.53 12.87
C LEU A 184 -3.20 -17.20 14.03
N LYS A 185 -4.29 -17.95 14.19
CA LYS A 185 -5.22 -17.79 15.33
C LYS A 185 -4.49 -17.95 16.66
N LYS A 186 -3.69 -19.01 16.82
CA LYS A 186 -2.89 -19.22 18.04
C LYS A 186 -1.93 -18.06 18.32
N GLU A 187 -1.25 -17.53 17.29
CA GLU A 187 -0.39 -16.34 17.44
C GLU A 187 -1.19 -15.13 17.92
N HIS A 188 -2.35 -14.85 17.32
CA HIS A 188 -3.17 -13.69 17.66
C HIS A 188 -3.85 -13.83 19.03
N ASP A 189 -4.34 -15.01 19.37
CA ASP A 189 -4.96 -15.30 20.67
C ASP A 189 -3.93 -15.15 21.80
N ALA A 190 -2.69 -15.60 21.59
CA ALA A 190 -1.61 -15.44 22.56
C ALA A 190 -1.22 -13.96 22.78
N ILE A 191 -1.36 -13.11 21.77
CA ILE A 191 -1.14 -11.66 21.91
C ILE A 191 -2.29 -11.02 22.67
N LYS A 192 -3.55 -11.34 22.32
CA LYS A 192 -4.75 -10.82 23.00
C LYS A 192 -4.83 -11.25 24.47
N ALA A 193 -4.35 -12.44 24.82
CA ALA A 193 -4.38 -12.95 26.19
C ALA A 193 -3.43 -12.21 27.14
N LYS A 194 -2.40 -11.52 26.63
CA LYS A 194 -1.41 -10.82 27.47
C LYS A 194 -1.94 -9.53 28.06
N GLU A 195 -2.81 -8.83 27.34
CA GLU A 195 -3.44 -7.60 27.80
C GLU A 195 -4.86 -7.51 27.26
N ALA A 196 -5.86 -7.39 28.16
CA ALA A 196 -7.26 -7.19 27.80
C ALA A 196 -7.49 -5.76 27.26
N ARG A 197 -6.95 -5.48 26.07
CA ARG A 197 -7.06 -4.19 25.37
C ARG A 197 -7.92 -4.34 24.11
N ALA A 198 -8.70 -3.31 23.83
CA ALA A 198 -9.60 -3.28 22.68
C ALA A 198 -8.90 -2.96 21.34
N LYS A 199 -7.70 -2.36 21.36
CA LYS A 199 -6.99 -1.90 20.16
C LYS A 199 -5.57 -2.47 20.08
N LEU A 200 -5.15 -2.81 18.87
CA LEU A 200 -3.78 -3.25 18.58
C LEU A 200 -2.76 -2.11 18.73
N THR A 201 -1.59 -2.43 19.27
CA THR A 201 -0.44 -1.51 19.37
C THR A 201 0.71 -1.93 18.46
N TRP A 202 1.68 -1.04 18.26
CA TRP A 202 2.93 -1.39 17.56
C TRP A 202 3.71 -2.52 18.25
N ALA A 203 3.65 -2.60 19.59
CA ALA A 203 4.29 -3.69 20.33
C ALA A 203 3.66 -5.05 20.02
N ASP A 204 2.35 -5.08 19.76
CA ASP A 204 1.62 -6.29 19.37
C ASP A 204 1.97 -6.70 17.94
N VAL A 205 1.96 -5.75 17.00
CA VAL A 205 2.30 -6.00 15.58
C VAL A 205 3.73 -6.57 15.43
N LYS A 206 4.68 -6.12 16.25
CA LYS A 206 6.05 -6.67 16.28
C LYS A 206 6.12 -8.13 16.73
N GLN A 207 5.15 -8.59 17.52
CA GLN A 207 5.09 -9.98 17.98
C GLN A 207 4.46 -10.93 16.94
N MET A 208 3.79 -10.40 15.91
CA MET A 208 3.11 -11.18 14.87
C MET A 208 4.08 -11.72 13.79
N GLN A 209 5.13 -12.43 14.20
CA GLN A 209 6.19 -12.90 13.30
C GLN A 209 5.68 -13.87 12.24
N TYR A 210 4.76 -14.76 12.59
CA TYR A 210 4.17 -15.71 11.67
C TYR A 210 3.25 -15.00 10.67
N THR A 211 2.42 -14.07 11.14
CA THR A 211 1.62 -13.18 10.27
C THR A 211 2.51 -12.43 9.25
N GLN A 212 3.63 -11.86 9.69
CA GLN A 212 4.57 -11.17 8.81
C GLN A 212 5.17 -12.11 7.75
N ARG A 213 5.47 -13.38 8.10
CA ARG A 213 5.93 -14.38 7.13
C ARG A 213 4.86 -14.71 6.10
N VAL A 214 3.61 -14.92 6.54
CA VAL A 214 2.47 -15.18 5.64
C VAL A 214 2.28 -14.01 4.68
N ASN A 215 2.24 -12.77 5.18
CA ASN A 215 2.13 -11.57 4.34
C ASN A 215 3.31 -11.44 3.37
N GLY A 216 4.54 -11.72 3.85
CA GLY A 216 5.75 -11.68 3.05
C GLY A 216 5.74 -12.61 1.84
N LEU A 217 5.03 -13.75 1.92
CA LEU A 217 4.85 -14.65 0.77
C LEU A 217 4.14 -13.94 -0.39
N PHE A 218 3.12 -13.13 -0.10
CA PHE A 218 2.31 -12.46 -1.12
C PHE A 218 2.94 -11.15 -1.61
N PHE A 219 3.69 -10.45 -0.75
CA PHE A 219 4.44 -9.26 -1.15
C PHE A 219 5.68 -9.58 -2.01
N ILE A 220 6.37 -10.69 -1.75
CA ILE A 220 7.64 -11.02 -2.42
C ILE A 220 7.45 -12.03 -3.57
N ARG A 221 6.40 -12.88 -3.53
CA ARG A 221 6.25 -14.02 -4.46
C ARG A 221 4.91 -14.06 -5.20
N SER A 222 4.37 -12.90 -5.59
CA SER A 222 3.24 -12.85 -6.51
C SER A 222 3.60 -13.51 -7.86
N GLY A 223 3.44 -14.84 -7.92
CA GLY A 223 3.73 -15.69 -9.07
C GLY A 223 4.28 -17.10 -8.77
N SER A 224 4.71 -17.45 -7.54
CA SER A 224 5.21 -18.80 -7.25
C SER A 224 4.97 -19.22 -5.80
N LEU A 225 3.76 -19.75 -5.53
CA LEU A 225 3.31 -20.17 -4.20
C LEU A 225 3.62 -21.64 -3.86
N ASP A 226 4.05 -22.47 -4.81
CA ASP A 226 3.98 -23.93 -4.63
C ASP A 226 5.09 -24.60 -3.78
N ARG A 227 6.17 -23.91 -3.39
CA ARG A 227 7.40 -24.66 -3.02
C ARG A 227 7.87 -24.68 -1.56
N LYS A 228 7.39 -23.86 -0.62
CA LYS A 228 8.12 -23.72 0.68
C LYS A 228 7.30 -23.52 1.95
N LEU A 229 6.12 -24.11 2.06
CA LEU A 229 5.43 -24.24 3.37
C LEU A 229 5.36 -25.68 3.90
N LYS A 230 6.10 -26.60 3.25
CA LYS A 230 6.22 -28.02 3.65
C LYS A 230 7.51 -28.33 4.41
N THR A 231 8.22 -27.31 4.91
CA THR A 231 9.43 -27.43 5.73
C THR A 231 9.36 -26.42 6.85
#